data_AF-A0A952R5E4-F1
#
_entry.id   AF-A0A952R5E4-F1
#
_cell.length_a   1.000
_cell.length_b   1.000
_cell.length_c   1.000
_cell.angle_alpha   90.00
_cell.angle_beta   90.00
_cell.angle_gamma   90.00
#
_symmetry.space_group_name_H-M   'P 1'
#
loop_
_entity.id
_entity.type
_entity.pdbx_description
1 polymer ?
#
loop_
_entity_poly.entity_id
_entity_poly.type
_entity_poly.pdbx_seq_one_letter_code
_entity_poly.pdbx_strand_id
1 'polypeptide(L)'
;MSLYSTDHLTDSQLGALIEIMFLAAFADGEFSEQEQANFRDVIESLSDQRLSGEALSGHMLRAAMQLEAQGRAKRLAAACDELPDIDARRIALALAVDVARADGLEPAELQQLTTTAVALGIAPDELERLIR
;
A
#
# COMPACT_ATOMS: atom_id res chain seq x y z
N MET A 1 15.47 2.68 10.36
CA MET A 1 16.27 1.79 9.51
C MET A 1 15.26 1.04 8.64
N SER A 2 15.08 1.48 7.40
CA SER A 2 14.08 0.89 6.51
C SER A 2 14.44 -0.59 6.28
N LEU A 3 13.53 -1.50 6.62
CA LEU A 3 13.70 -2.94 6.42
C LEU A 3 13.52 -3.36 4.95
N TYR A 4 13.17 -2.41 4.07
CA TYR A 4 12.82 -2.63 2.67
C TYR A 4 13.58 -1.63 1.80
N SER A 5 14.43 -2.12 0.87
CA SER A 5 15.09 -1.26 -0.12
C SER A 5 14.23 -1.15 -1.36
N THR A 6 13.79 0.06 -1.68
CA THR A 6 13.02 0.39 -2.90
C THR A 6 13.89 1.06 -3.97
N ASP A 7 15.21 1.07 -3.79
CA ASP A 7 16.16 1.82 -4.64
C ASP A 7 16.17 1.32 -6.09
N HIS A 8 15.81 0.06 -6.28
CA HIS A 8 15.73 -0.60 -7.58
C HIS A 8 14.39 -0.36 -8.31
N LEU A 9 13.40 0.25 -7.66
CA LEU A 9 12.09 0.53 -8.26
C LEU A 9 12.13 1.78 -9.13
N THR A 10 11.53 1.66 -10.31
CA THR A 10 11.19 2.81 -11.17
C THR A 10 10.07 3.64 -10.53
N ASP A 11 9.89 4.89 -10.95
CA ASP A 11 8.83 5.76 -10.41
C ASP A 11 7.43 5.20 -10.67
N SER A 12 7.23 4.48 -11.78
CA SER A 12 5.96 3.79 -12.08
C SER A 12 5.69 2.65 -11.09
N GLN A 13 6.72 1.84 -10.80
CA GLN A 13 6.61 0.76 -9.81
C GLN A 13 6.43 1.30 -8.40
N LEU A 14 7.10 2.39 -8.06
CA LEU A 14 6.93 3.05 -6.78
C LEU A 14 5.51 3.62 -6.63
N GLY A 15 4.94 4.18 -7.71
CA GLY A 15 3.53 4.58 -7.75
C GLY A 15 2.57 3.39 -7.57
N ALA A 16 2.83 2.25 -8.20
CA ALA A 16 2.03 1.04 -8.03
C ALA A 16 2.14 0.46 -6.61
N LEU A 17 3.33 0.51 -6.00
CA LEU A 17 3.55 0.13 -4.60
C LEU A 17 2.71 0.99 -3.66
N ILE A 18 2.74 2.32 -3.83
CA ILE A 18 1.91 3.25 -3.05
C ILE A 18 0.43 2.96 -3.24
N GLU A 19 0.01 2.67 -4.46
CA GLU A 19 -1.39 2.37 -4.73
C GLU A 19 -1.83 1.05 -4.06
N ILE A 20 -1.01 -0.01 -4.12
CA ILE A 20 -1.29 -1.25 -3.39
C ILE A 20 -1.40 -0.98 -1.90
N MET A 21 -0.47 -0.21 -1.33
CA MET A 21 -0.51 0.16 0.09
C MET A 21 -1.79 0.92 0.45
N PHE A 22 -2.16 1.91 -0.35
CA PHE A 22 -3.38 2.69 -0.17
C PHE A 22 -4.63 1.79 -0.23
N LEU A 23 -4.74 0.95 -1.26
CA LEU A 23 -5.90 0.07 -1.44
C LEU A 23 -6.02 -1.01 -0.35
N ALA A 24 -4.89 -1.40 0.25
CA ALA A 24 -4.81 -2.43 1.27
C ALA A 24 -5.04 -1.90 2.69
N ALA A 25 -4.50 -0.72 3.00
CA ALA A 25 -4.66 -0.09 4.30
C ALA A 25 -6.06 0.51 4.47
N PHE A 26 -6.64 1.10 3.42
CA PHE A 26 -7.91 1.83 3.51
C PHE A 26 -9.05 1.01 2.90
N ALA A 27 -9.86 0.37 3.75
CA ALA A 27 -10.91 -0.56 3.34
C ALA A 27 -12.21 0.15 2.91
N ASP A 28 -12.63 1.19 3.63
CA ASP A 28 -13.85 1.96 3.38
C ASP A 28 -13.64 3.11 2.38
N GLY A 29 -12.39 3.46 2.08
CA GLY A 29 -12.05 4.62 1.25
C GLY A 29 -12.18 5.94 2.01
N GLU A 30 -12.50 5.90 3.30
CA GLU A 30 -12.29 7.02 4.19
C GLU A 30 -10.83 7.01 4.64
N PHE A 31 -10.26 8.21 4.70
CA PHE A 31 -8.85 8.38 4.97
C PHE A 31 -8.67 9.61 5.82
N SER A 32 -8.72 9.40 7.13
CA SER A 32 -8.65 10.47 8.11
C SER A 32 -7.29 11.18 8.04
N GLU A 33 -7.24 12.46 8.41
CA GLU A 33 -6.01 13.25 8.37
C GLU A 33 -4.84 12.59 9.13
N GLN A 34 -5.13 11.86 10.21
CA GLN A 34 -4.15 11.13 10.99
C GLN A 34 -3.56 9.94 10.22
N GLU A 35 -4.41 9.15 9.57
CA GLU A 35 -3.96 8.05 8.71
C GLU A 35 -3.18 8.58 7.51
N GLN A 36 -3.54 9.74 6.95
CA GLN A 36 -2.77 10.35 5.86
C GLN A 36 -1.38 10.79 6.31
N ALA A 37 -1.26 11.33 7.53
CA ALA A 37 0.03 11.68 8.09
C ALA A 37 0.90 10.43 8.29
N ASN A 38 0.36 9.39 8.93
CA ASN A 38 1.06 8.13 9.15
C ASN A 38 1.50 7.48 7.84
N PHE A 39 0.62 7.42 6.84
CA PHE A 39 0.94 6.89 5.52
C PHE A 39 2.05 7.68 4.83
N ARG A 40 2.01 9.02 4.91
CA ARG A 40 3.06 9.87 4.33
C ARG A 40 4.41 9.62 4.97
N ASP A 41 4.46 9.57 6.30
CA ASP A 41 5.70 9.34 7.04
C ASP A 41 6.34 8.00 6.65
N VAL A 42 5.52 6.95 6.49
CA VAL A 42 5.98 5.63 6.03
C VAL A 42 6.54 5.72 4.61
N ILE A 43 5.81 6.29 3.65
CA ILE A 43 6.25 6.39 2.25
C ILE A 43 7.49 7.28 2.09
N GLU A 44 7.55 8.41 2.78
CA GLU A 44 8.71 9.31 2.72
C GLU A 44 9.97 8.63 3.27
N SER A 45 9.83 7.86 4.37
CA SER A 45 10.94 7.08 4.92
C SER A 45 11.39 5.94 4.00
N LEU A 46 10.48 5.34 3.24
CA LEU A 46 10.79 4.21 2.35
C LEU A 46 11.41 4.65 1.04
N SER A 47 10.85 5.71 0.46
CA SER A 47 11.26 6.21 -0.84
C SER A 47 12.56 7.01 -0.78
N ASP A 48 13.25 7.08 0.36
CA ASP A 48 14.37 7.99 0.62
C ASP A 48 14.01 9.42 0.19
N GLN A 49 12.79 9.84 0.52
CA GLN A 49 12.17 11.12 0.14
C GLN A 49 11.97 11.36 -1.37
N ARG A 50 12.20 10.36 -2.24
CA ARG A 50 11.92 10.45 -3.70
C ARG A 50 10.45 10.75 -3.98
N LEU A 51 9.55 10.28 -3.10
CA LEU A 51 8.14 10.66 -3.12
C LEU A 51 7.77 11.28 -1.77
N SER A 52 7.74 12.60 -1.76
CA SER A 52 7.45 13.41 -0.58
C SER A 52 6.54 14.58 -0.92
N GLY A 53 5.91 15.15 0.10
CA GLY A 53 5.13 16.37 0.00
C GLY A 53 4.02 16.32 -1.07
N GLU A 54 4.08 17.26 -2.03
CA GLU A 54 3.04 17.43 -3.04
C GLU A 54 2.98 16.25 -4.03
N ALA A 55 4.12 15.66 -4.38
CA ALA A 55 4.15 14.52 -5.30
C ALA A 55 3.39 13.33 -4.70
N LEU A 56 3.69 13.00 -3.44
CA LEU A 56 3.01 11.94 -2.70
C LEU A 56 1.52 12.23 -2.53
N SER A 57 1.17 13.45 -2.15
CA SER A 57 -0.23 13.88 -2.03
C SER A 57 -0.99 13.73 -3.36
N GLY A 58 -0.33 14.04 -4.48
CA GLY A 58 -0.88 13.84 -5.83
C GLY A 58 -1.11 12.37 -6.19
N HIS A 59 -0.20 11.47 -5.76
CA HIS A 59 -0.39 10.02 -5.92
C HIS A 59 -1.58 9.52 -5.11
N MET A 60 -1.71 9.94 -3.85
CA MET A 60 -2.81 9.56 -2.96
C MET A 60 -4.16 10.03 -3.50
N LEU A 61 -4.25 11.31 -3.93
CA LEU A 61 -5.47 11.86 -4.52
C LEU A 61 -5.86 11.10 -5.79
N ARG A 62 -4.89 10.79 -6.65
CA ARG A 62 -5.14 10.01 -7.88
C ARG A 62 -5.64 8.60 -7.55
N ALA A 63 -5.02 7.92 -6.58
CA ALA A 63 -5.44 6.60 -6.16
C ALA A 63 -6.88 6.61 -5.62
N ALA A 64 -7.24 7.61 -4.80
CA ALA A 64 -8.61 7.79 -4.29
C ALA A 64 -9.63 8.00 -5.43
N MET A 65 -9.35 8.92 -6.36
CA MET A 65 -10.23 9.17 -7.51
C MET A 65 -10.38 7.92 -8.40
N GLN A 66 -9.30 7.18 -8.60
CA GLN A 66 -9.31 5.98 -9.43
C GLN A 66 -10.03 4.82 -8.74
N LEU A 67 -9.91 4.70 -7.42
CA LEU A 67 -10.67 3.76 -6.60
C LEU A 67 -12.17 4.02 -6.74
N GLU A 68 -12.60 5.27 -6.61
CA GLU A 68 -14.01 5.67 -6.77
C GLU A 68 -14.53 5.35 -8.18
N ALA A 69 -13.75 5.66 -9.23
CA ALA A 69 -14.18 5.52 -10.61
C ALA A 69 -14.17 4.07 -11.14
N GLN A 70 -13.23 3.23 -10.68
CA GLN A 70 -12.95 1.92 -11.28
C GLN A 70 -13.18 0.75 -10.32
N GLY A 71 -13.29 1.02 -9.03
CA GLY A 71 -13.39 0.02 -7.99
C GLY A 71 -12.04 -0.62 -7.65
N ARG A 72 -11.95 -1.09 -6.40
CA ARG A 72 -10.71 -1.60 -5.79
C ARG A 72 -10.10 -2.76 -6.58
N ALA A 73 -10.90 -3.75 -6.96
CA ALA A 73 -10.41 -4.96 -7.63
C ALA A 73 -9.67 -4.63 -8.95
N LYS A 74 -10.21 -3.69 -9.73
CA LYS A 74 -9.60 -3.28 -11.01
C LYS A 74 -8.32 -2.47 -10.79
N ARG A 75 -8.28 -1.61 -9.77
CA ARG A 75 -7.08 -0.84 -9.42
C ARG A 75 -5.96 -1.73 -8.88
N LEU A 76 -6.31 -2.67 -8.03
CA LEU A 76 -5.36 -3.63 -7.48
C LEU A 76 -4.75 -4.51 -8.58
N ALA A 77 -5.57 -5.01 -9.52
CA ALA A 77 -5.07 -5.78 -10.67
C ALA A 77 -4.09 -4.96 -11.53
N ALA A 78 -4.43 -3.70 -11.84
CA ALA A 78 -3.54 -2.83 -12.61
C ALA A 78 -2.23 -2.54 -11.86
N ALA A 79 -2.28 -2.29 -10.55
CA ALA A 79 -1.08 -2.08 -9.76
C ALA A 79 -0.21 -3.35 -9.66
N CYS A 80 -0.83 -4.54 -9.62
CA CYS A 80 -0.10 -5.81 -9.72
C CYS A 80 0.61 -6.00 -11.06
N ASP A 81 0.01 -5.56 -12.18
CA ASP A 81 0.62 -5.64 -13.51
C ASP A 81 1.87 -4.75 -13.61
N GLU A 82 1.81 -3.55 -13.02
CA GLU A 82 2.95 -2.62 -12.93
C GLU A 82 4.03 -3.09 -11.94
N LEU A 83 3.68 -3.96 -10.99
CA LEU A 83 4.58 -4.49 -9.97
C LEU A 83 4.75 -6.03 -10.14
N PRO A 84 5.41 -6.51 -11.21
CA PRO A 84 5.46 -7.94 -11.51
C PRO A 84 6.32 -8.77 -10.55
N ASP A 85 7.21 -8.12 -9.79
CA ASP A 85 8.10 -8.78 -8.83
C ASP A 85 7.36 -9.11 -7.52
N ILE A 86 7.44 -10.38 -7.11
CA ILE A 86 6.83 -10.85 -5.87
C ILE A 86 7.44 -10.19 -4.64
N ASP A 87 8.73 -9.86 -4.66
CA ASP A 87 9.39 -9.22 -3.52
C ASP A 87 8.92 -7.78 -3.35
N ALA A 88 8.73 -7.03 -4.45
CA ALA A 88 8.11 -5.71 -4.41
C ALA A 88 6.65 -5.78 -3.90
N ARG A 89 5.88 -6.80 -4.28
CA ARG A 89 4.50 -7.01 -3.78
C ARG A 89 4.47 -7.30 -2.28
N ARG A 90 5.43 -8.10 -1.78
CA ARG A 90 5.59 -8.38 -0.36
C ARG A 90 5.90 -7.12 0.43
N ILE A 91 6.81 -6.29 -0.09
CA ILE A 91 7.12 -4.99 0.51
C ILE A 91 5.84 -4.15 0.58
N ALA A 92 5.10 -4.01 -0.52
CA ALA A 92 3.85 -3.25 -0.54
C ALA A 92 2.83 -3.75 0.50
N LEU A 93 2.67 -5.08 0.63
CA LEU A 93 1.76 -5.65 1.63
C LEU A 93 2.25 -5.44 3.06
N ALA A 94 3.54 -5.66 3.33
CA ALA A 94 4.12 -5.48 4.67
C ALA A 94 3.94 -4.05 5.17
N LEU A 95 4.14 -3.08 4.28
CA LEU A 95 3.96 -1.68 4.60
C LEU A 95 2.49 -1.29 4.78
N ALA A 96 1.58 -1.90 4.01
CA ALA A 96 0.16 -1.74 4.25
C ALA A 96 -0.24 -2.25 5.64
N VAL A 97 0.34 -3.38 6.07
CA VAL A 97 0.14 -3.92 7.43
C VAL A 97 0.68 -2.94 8.48
N ASP A 98 1.87 -2.37 8.29
CA ASP A 98 2.44 -1.39 9.22
C ASP A 98 1.55 -0.15 9.37
N VAL A 99 0.98 0.34 8.26
CA VAL A 99 0.04 1.47 8.27
C VAL A 99 -1.27 1.09 8.98
N ALA A 100 -1.89 -0.03 8.62
CA ALA A 100 -3.16 -0.47 9.22
C ALA A 100 -3.03 -0.82 10.71
N ARG A 101 -1.84 -1.23 11.18
CA ARG A 101 -1.60 -1.53 12.59
C ARG A 101 -1.34 -0.30 13.45
N ALA A 102 -1.07 0.87 12.85
CA ALA A 102 -0.62 2.06 13.58
C ALA A 102 -1.59 2.46 14.71
N ASP A 103 -2.90 2.39 14.44
CA ASP A 103 -3.95 2.76 15.39
C ASP A 103 -4.78 1.55 15.89
N GLY A 104 -4.35 0.35 15.53
CA GLY A 104 -4.98 -0.93 15.86
C GLY A 104 -5.71 -1.54 14.66
N LEU A 105 -5.48 -2.83 14.42
CA LEU A 105 -6.00 -3.52 13.24
C LEU A 105 -7.46 -3.96 13.42
N GLU A 106 -8.38 -3.32 12.71
CA GLU A 106 -9.80 -3.64 12.71
C GLU A 106 -10.14 -4.86 11.82
N PRO A 107 -11.28 -5.54 12.05
CA PRO A 107 -11.70 -6.67 11.21
C PRO A 107 -11.85 -6.34 9.73
N ALA A 108 -12.29 -5.12 9.40
CA ALA A 108 -12.44 -4.66 8.02
C ALA A 108 -11.09 -4.51 7.30
N GLU A 109 -10.09 -3.96 7.99
CA GLU A 109 -8.72 -3.83 7.50
C GLU A 109 -8.06 -5.19 7.35
N LEU A 110 -8.23 -6.10 8.32
CA LEU A 110 -7.75 -7.47 8.21
C LEU A 110 -8.34 -8.20 6.99
N GLN A 111 -9.65 -8.04 6.75
CA GLN A 111 -10.31 -8.58 5.56
C GLN A 111 -9.72 -7.97 4.28
N GLN A 112 -9.44 -6.67 4.29
CA GLN A 112 -8.86 -5.96 3.16
C GLN A 112 -7.42 -6.41 2.86
N LEU A 113 -6.57 -6.52 3.88
CA LEU A 113 -5.21 -7.06 3.79
C LEU A 113 -5.21 -8.50 3.27
N THR A 114 -6.15 -9.33 3.74
CA THR A 114 -6.32 -10.71 3.26
C THR A 114 -6.67 -10.76 1.79
N THR A 115 -7.63 -9.92 1.37
CA THR A 115 -8.04 -9.81 -0.04
C THR A 115 -6.88 -9.34 -0.91
N THR A 116 -6.10 -8.38 -0.41
CA THR A 116 -4.94 -7.86 -1.12
C THR A 116 -3.82 -8.91 -1.23
N ALA A 117 -3.52 -9.64 -0.16
CA ALA A 117 -2.53 -10.71 -0.17
C ALA A 117 -2.84 -11.76 -1.24
N VAL A 118 -4.11 -12.18 -1.34
CA VAL A 118 -4.57 -13.12 -2.39
C VAL A 118 -4.32 -12.56 -3.79
N ALA A 119 -4.66 -11.28 -4.02
CA ALA A 119 -4.45 -10.64 -5.33
C ALA A 119 -2.97 -10.49 -5.70
N LEU A 120 -2.10 -10.32 -4.69
CA LEU A 120 -0.65 -10.23 -4.87
C LEU A 120 0.01 -11.61 -5.07
N GLY A 121 -0.71 -12.70 -4.80
CA GLY A 121 -0.18 -14.06 -4.83
C GLY A 121 0.60 -14.44 -3.56
N ILE A 122 0.33 -13.75 -2.45
CA ILE A 122 0.98 -13.96 -1.15
C ILE A 122 0.15 -14.95 -0.33
N ALA A 123 0.81 -15.95 0.23
CA ALA A 123 0.14 -17.01 0.98
C ALA A 123 -0.45 -16.49 2.31
N PRO A 124 -1.56 -17.06 2.81
CA PRO A 124 -2.14 -16.67 4.09
C PRO A 124 -1.15 -16.76 5.27
N ASP A 125 -0.37 -17.83 5.35
CA ASP A 125 0.67 -18.00 6.38
C ASP A 125 1.74 -16.91 6.32
N GLU A 126 1.98 -16.34 5.14
CA GLU A 126 2.93 -15.25 4.97
C GLU A 126 2.34 -13.93 5.45
N LEU A 127 1.08 -13.64 5.10
CA LEU A 127 0.36 -12.50 5.66
C LEU A 127 0.27 -12.57 7.20
N GLU A 128 0.00 -13.74 7.77
CA GLU A 128 -0.01 -13.92 9.23
C GLU A 128 1.34 -13.56 9.86
N ARG A 129 2.46 -13.85 9.21
CA ARG A 129 3.80 -13.48 9.70
C ARG A 129 4.04 -11.98 9.64
N LEU A 130 3.47 -11.29 8.65
CA LEU A 130 3.55 -9.83 8.55
C LEU A 130 2.71 -9.15 9.64
N ILE A 131 1.57 -9.75 10.02
CA ILE A 131 0.66 -9.21 11.03
C ILE A 131 1.15 -9.44 12.47
N ARG A 132 1.96 -10.48 12.73
CA ARG A 132 2.47 -10.78 14.09
C ARG A 132 3.61 -9.84 14.45
#